data_AF-A0A661NCF8-F1
#
_entry.id   AF-A0A661NCF8-F1
#
_cell.length_a   1.000
_cell.length_b   1.000
_cell.length_c   1.000
_cell.angle_alpha   90.00
_cell.angle_beta   90.00
_cell.angle_gamma   90.00
#
_symmetry.space_group_name_H-M   'P 1'
#
loop_
_entity.id
_entity.type
_entity.pdbx_description
1 polymer ?
#
loop_
_entity_poly.entity_id
_entity_poly.type
_entity_poly.pdbx_seq_one_letter_code
_entity_poly.pdbx_strand_id
1 'polypeptide(L)'
;MHPWSLLILILLLLSACGAASAGEPPARADASPGAPAVTVALRFVEGPEDEARGTPSTRVLLVDIDQARGRRTSDLGTYPGVCSHLSAGDGALLRAQCFWVAQGSRLEVVREGDAIVVTRVVLDEGGHPGDANVVLRTDLPPGAEVTVLAPSTRLGAEP
;
A
#
# COMPACT_ATOMS: atom_id res chain seq x y z
N MET A 1 -80.02 -12.68 31.51
CA MET A 1 -81.14 -11.77 31.21
C MET A 1 -80.97 -10.53 32.06
N HIS A 2 -80.74 -9.41 31.37
CA HIS A 2 -80.94 -8.02 31.77
C HIS A 2 -79.97 -7.35 32.78
N PRO A 3 -79.73 -6.02 32.67
CA PRO A 3 -78.93 -5.37 31.60
C PRO A 3 -78.20 -4.09 32.13
N TRP A 4 -77.62 -3.31 31.22
CA TRP A 4 -77.66 -1.83 31.18
C TRP A 4 -77.55 -1.02 32.48
N SER A 5 -76.46 -0.25 32.59
CA SER A 5 -76.47 1.24 32.55
C SER A 5 -75.23 1.77 33.25
N LEU A 6 -74.20 2.07 32.47
CA LEU A 6 -73.91 3.41 31.94
C LEU A 6 -73.18 4.30 32.96
N LEU A 7 -71.94 4.62 32.58
CA LEU A 7 -71.34 5.95 32.64
C LEU A 7 -71.42 6.68 33.99
N ILE A 8 -70.27 6.84 34.63
CA ILE A 8 -69.82 8.06 35.31
C ILE A 8 -68.31 7.85 35.52
N LEU A 9 -67.50 8.53 34.72
CA LEU A 9 -66.80 9.76 35.12
C LEU A 9 -65.56 9.42 35.97
N ILE A 10 -64.37 9.52 35.40
CA ILE A 10 -63.57 10.75 35.37
C ILE A 10 -62.49 10.72 36.48
N LEU A 11 -61.26 10.74 35.98
CA LEU A 11 -60.11 11.47 36.50
C LEU A 11 -59.33 10.97 37.73
N LEU A 12 -58.01 11.07 37.52
CA LEU A 12 -56.95 11.37 38.48
C LEU A 12 -56.45 10.20 39.34
N LEU A 13 -55.27 9.68 38.98
CA LEU A 13 -54.06 10.22 39.57
C LEU A 13 -52.82 9.82 38.77
N LEU A 14 -52.05 10.86 38.44
CA LEU A 14 -50.84 10.85 37.67
C LEU A 14 -49.78 9.96 38.35
N SER A 15 -49.39 8.87 37.69
CA SER A 15 -48.11 8.23 37.97
C SER A 15 -47.02 9.11 37.36
N ALA A 16 -46.43 9.96 38.20
CA ALA A 16 -45.23 10.73 37.90
C ALA A 16 -44.06 9.74 37.73
N CYS A 17 -43.88 9.23 36.52
CA CYS A 17 -42.67 8.50 36.16
C CYS A 17 -41.56 9.54 35.96
N GLY A 18 -40.54 9.47 36.82
CA GLY A 18 -39.46 10.43 36.89
C GLY A 18 -38.77 10.63 35.56
N ALA A 19 -38.46 11.89 35.26
CA ALA A 19 -37.53 12.28 34.21
C ALA A 19 -36.14 11.72 34.58
N ALA A 20 -35.83 10.52 34.09
CA ALA A 20 -34.46 10.07 33.98
C ALA A 20 -33.82 10.94 32.90
N SER A 21 -33.02 11.93 33.32
CA SER A 21 -32.07 12.58 32.44
C SER A 21 -31.21 11.49 31.81
N ALA A 22 -31.55 11.10 30.58
CA ALA A 22 -30.65 10.37 29.71
C ALA A 22 -29.49 11.32 29.46
N GLY A 23 -28.43 11.14 30.24
CA GLY A 23 -27.14 11.76 29.97
C GLY A 23 -26.80 11.42 28.53
N GLU A 24 -26.70 12.46 27.72
CA GLU A 24 -26.19 12.37 26.36
C GLU A 24 -24.87 11.58 26.43
N PRO A 25 -24.74 10.45 25.71
CA PRO A 25 -23.48 9.72 25.67
C PRO A 25 -22.40 10.74 25.29
N PRO A 26 -21.24 10.78 26.00
CA PRO A 26 -20.17 11.68 25.61
C PRO A 26 -19.93 11.46 24.13
N ALA A 27 -20.05 12.55 23.35
CA ALA A 27 -19.82 12.54 21.92
C ALA A 27 -18.58 11.69 21.67
N ARG A 28 -18.76 10.56 20.98
CA ARG A 28 -17.67 9.68 20.58
C ARG A 28 -16.69 10.61 19.89
N ALA A 29 -15.53 10.83 20.52
CA ALA A 29 -14.47 11.59 19.89
C ALA A 29 -14.26 10.95 18.53
N ASP A 30 -14.66 11.66 17.47
CA ASP A 30 -14.36 11.25 16.12
C ASP A 30 -12.86 11.00 16.11
N ALA A 31 -12.48 9.73 15.95
CA ALA A 31 -11.09 9.37 15.79
C ALA A 31 -10.60 10.26 14.65
N SER A 32 -9.63 11.14 14.95
CA SER A 32 -8.93 11.89 13.91
C SER A 32 -8.59 10.87 12.83
N PRO A 33 -9.02 11.09 11.56
CA PRO A 33 -8.72 10.13 10.51
C PRO A 33 -7.23 9.86 10.59
N GLY A 34 -6.85 8.62 10.87
CA GLY A 34 -5.44 8.26 11.05
C GLY A 34 -4.62 8.74 9.85
N ALA A 35 -3.31 8.94 10.06
CA ALA A 35 -2.41 9.33 8.98
C ALA A 35 -2.64 8.43 7.75
N PRO A 36 -2.66 8.99 6.52
CA PRO A 36 -2.87 8.19 5.32
C PRO A 36 -1.86 7.04 5.26
N ALA A 37 -2.31 5.80 5.05
CA ALA A 37 -1.41 4.66 4.94
C ALA A 37 -1.20 4.28 3.47
N VAL A 38 0.06 4.16 3.04
CA VAL A 38 0.45 3.72 1.70
C VAL A 38 1.32 2.47 1.80
N THR A 39 0.94 1.41 1.11
CA THR A 39 1.78 0.22 0.95
C THR A 39 2.49 0.27 -0.39
N VAL A 40 3.80 0.02 -0.40
CA VAL A 40 4.61 -0.03 -1.63
C VAL A 40 5.21 -1.42 -1.85
N ALA A 41 5.29 -1.83 -3.11
CA ALA A 41 5.92 -3.08 -3.54
C ALA A 41 6.62 -2.91 -4.89
N LEU A 42 7.65 -3.73 -5.13
CA LEU A 42 8.15 -3.95 -6.49
C LEU A 42 7.52 -5.22 -7.04
N ARG A 43 7.08 -5.16 -8.30
CA ARG A 43 6.60 -6.33 -9.04
C ARG A 43 7.47 -6.53 -10.27
N PHE A 44 7.87 -7.78 -10.48
CA PHE A 44 8.60 -8.21 -11.66
C PHE A 44 7.65 -8.95 -12.59
N VAL A 45 7.68 -8.59 -13.86
CA VAL A 45 6.92 -9.21 -14.93
C VAL A 45 7.91 -9.55 -16.03
N GLU A 46 7.75 -10.72 -16.65
CA GLU A 46 8.53 -11.07 -17.83
C GLU A 46 8.40 -9.97 -18.89
N GLY A 47 9.56 -9.49 -19.37
CA GLY A 47 9.64 -8.48 -20.41
C GLY A 47 9.76 -9.12 -21.80
N PRO A 48 9.74 -8.32 -22.87
CA PRO A 48 9.99 -8.81 -24.21
C PRO A 48 11.41 -9.42 -24.30
N GLU A 49 11.52 -10.64 -24.79
CA GLU A 49 12.82 -11.25 -25.05
C GLU A 49 13.52 -10.53 -26.21
N ASP A 50 14.82 -10.29 -26.04
CA ASP A 50 15.67 -9.92 -27.18
C ASP A 50 16.14 -11.23 -27.84
N GLU A 51 15.32 -11.76 -28.75
CA GLU A 51 15.59 -13.02 -29.45
C GLU A 51 16.95 -13.02 -30.19
N ALA A 52 17.38 -11.86 -30.67
CA ALA A 52 18.66 -11.72 -31.37
C ALA A 52 19.87 -11.89 -30.43
N ARG A 53 19.70 -11.61 -29.14
CA ARG A 53 20.75 -11.71 -28.11
C ARG A 53 20.50 -12.80 -27.08
N GLY A 54 19.39 -13.54 -27.18
CA GLY A 54 18.98 -14.56 -26.21
C GLY A 54 18.97 -14.03 -24.77
N THR A 55 18.73 -12.73 -24.60
CA THR A 55 18.82 -12.06 -23.30
C THR A 55 17.41 -11.95 -22.72
N PRO A 56 17.12 -12.60 -21.58
CA PRO A 56 15.85 -12.41 -20.92
C PRO A 56 15.74 -10.95 -20.48
N SER A 57 14.52 -10.43 -20.40
CA SER A 57 14.27 -9.12 -19.84
C SER A 57 13.16 -9.17 -18.82
N THR A 58 13.18 -8.24 -17.89
CA THR A 58 12.16 -8.11 -16.86
C THR A 58 11.64 -6.68 -16.86
N ARG A 59 10.32 -6.54 -16.98
CA ARG A 59 9.62 -5.28 -16.72
C ARG A 59 9.41 -5.12 -15.22
N VAL A 60 9.85 -3.99 -14.68
CA VAL A 60 9.75 -3.70 -13.24
C VAL A 60 8.69 -2.63 -13.01
N LEU A 61 7.81 -2.90 -12.05
CA LEU A 61 6.70 -2.02 -11.71
C LEU A 61 6.79 -1.63 -10.24
N LEU A 62 6.61 -0.35 -9.94
CA LEU A 62 6.28 0.09 -8.59
C LEU A 62 4.78 -0.01 -8.40
N VAL A 63 4.34 -0.72 -7.37
CA VAL A 63 2.93 -0.83 -7.00
C VAL A 63 2.74 -0.06 -5.70
N ASP A 64 1.85 0.93 -5.73
CA ASP A 64 1.41 1.68 -4.57
C ASP A 64 -0.07 1.39 -4.29
N ILE A 65 -0.41 1.16 -3.02
CA ILE A 65 -1.77 0.82 -2.57
C ILE A 65 -2.12 1.73 -1.40
N ASP A 66 -3.18 2.53 -1.56
CA ASP A 66 -3.77 3.30 -0.47
C ASP A 66 -5.30 3.22 -0.51
N GLN A 67 -5.93 3.49 0.64
CA GLN A 67 -7.38 3.33 0.79
C GLN A 67 -8.18 4.35 -0.04
N ALA A 68 -7.62 5.52 -0.33
CA ALA A 68 -8.32 6.61 -1.00
C ALA A 68 -8.26 6.46 -2.54
N ARG A 69 -7.12 6.05 -3.08
CA ARG A 69 -6.86 5.96 -4.53
C ARG A 69 -6.84 4.51 -5.04
N GLY A 70 -6.89 3.53 -4.14
CA GLY A 70 -6.79 2.12 -4.47
C GLY A 70 -5.37 1.73 -4.88
N ARG A 71 -5.27 0.77 -5.79
CA ARG A 71 -3.98 0.29 -6.32
C ARG A 71 -3.60 1.09 -7.56
N ARG A 72 -2.41 1.69 -7.53
CA ARG A 72 -1.74 2.28 -8.68
C ARG A 72 -0.48 1.48 -9.02
N THR A 73 -0.08 1.58 -10.28
CA THR A 73 1.08 0.87 -10.80
C THR A 73 1.83 1.82 -11.72
N SER A 74 3.10 2.04 -11.41
CA SER A 74 4.00 2.89 -12.18
C SER A 74 5.06 2.01 -12.85
N ASP A 75 5.24 2.18 -14.15
CA ASP A 75 6.27 1.47 -14.91
C ASP A 75 7.64 2.08 -14.63
N LEU A 76 8.58 1.27 -14.17
CA LEU A 76 9.96 1.69 -13.91
C LEU A 76 10.89 1.38 -15.08
N GLY A 77 10.39 0.69 -16.12
CA GLY A 77 11.15 0.29 -17.29
C GLY A 77 11.33 -1.22 -17.42
N THR A 78 11.96 -1.60 -18.52
CA THR A 78 12.37 -2.98 -18.81
C THR A 78 13.88 -3.06 -18.72
N TYR A 79 14.37 -4.05 -17.97
CA TYR A 79 15.78 -4.22 -17.65
C TYR A 79 16.28 -5.57 -18.19
N PRO A 80 17.51 -5.62 -18.72
CA PRO A 80 18.10 -6.90 -19.12
C PRO A 80 18.34 -7.78 -17.91
N GLY A 81 17.99 -9.04 -18.05
CA GLY A 81 18.14 -10.09 -17.06
C GLY A 81 16.92 -10.36 -16.20
N VAL A 82 17.12 -11.31 -15.29
CA VAL A 82 16.12 -11.73 -14.31
C VAL A 82 16.26 -10.83 -13.10
N CYS A 83 15.16 -10.19 -12.69
CA CYS A 83 15.17 -9.37 -11.48
C CYS A 83 14.89 -10.20 -10.23
N SER A 84 15.57 -9.84 -9.15
CA SER A 84 15.34 -10.35 -7.81
C SER A 84 15.27 -9.21 -6.81
N HIS A 85 14.56 -9.43 -5.70
CA HIS A 85 14.57 -8.50 -4.59
C HIS A 85 15.89 -8.66 -3.82
N LEU A 86 16.46 -7.52 -3.42
CA LEU A 86 17.56 -7.49 -2.46
C LEU A 86 17.00 -7.10 -1.09
N SER A 87 17.67 -7.49 -0.01
CA SER A 87 17.38 -6.94 1.32
C SER A 87 17.37 -5.43 1.26
N ALA A 88 16.46 -4.75 1.94
CA ALA A 88 16.55 -3.29 2.10
C ALA A 88 17.84 -2.93 2.85
N GLY A 89 18.59 -1.94 2.37
CA GLY A 89 19.76 -1.37 3.07
C GLY A 89 19.37 -0.14 3.87
N ASP A 90 20.34 0.55 4.47
CA ASP A 90 20.08 1.75 5.29
C ASP A 90 19.34 2.83 4.48
N GLY A 91 18.10 3.14 4.89
CA GLY A 91 17.26 4.18 4.28
C GLY A 91 16.48 3.78 3.03
N ALA A 92 16.76 2.62 2.44
CA ALA A 92 15.97 2.10 1.32
C ALA A 92 14.69 1.41 1.83
N LEU A 93 13.57 1.68 1.16
CA LEU A 93 12.32 0.94 1.38
C LEU A 93 12.36 -0.41 0.67
N LEU A 94 12.78 -0.41 -0.59
CA LEU A 94 12.87 -1.60 -1.44
C LEU A 94 14.15 -1.53 -2.26
N ARG A 95 14.76 -2.69 -2.51
CA ARG A 95 15.85 -2.83 -3.47
C ARG A 95 15.61 -4.01 -4.39
N ALA A 96 16.04 -3.87 -5.63
CA ALA A 96 16.02 -4.95 -6.61
C ALA A 96 17.28 -4.92 -7.46
N GLN A 97 17.64 -6.07 -8.01
CA GLN A 97 18.71 -6.19 -8.99
C GLN A 97 18.24 -7.07 -10.13
N CYS A 98 18.41 -6.56 -11.35
CA CYS A 98 18.23 -7.28 -12.60
C CYS A 98 19.62 -7.52 -13.17
N PHE A 99 19.95 -8.78 -13.46
CA PHE A 99 21.29 -9.12 -13.91
C PHE A 99 21.24 -10.25 -14.94
N TRP A 100 22.06 -10.12 -15.98
CA TRP A 100 22.31 -11.17 -16.95
C TRP A 100 23.74 -11.07 -17.42
N VAL A 101 24.46 -12.19 -17.34
CA VAL A 101 25.86 -12.35 -17.74
C VAL A 101 26.77 -11.24 -17.19
N ALA A 102 27.00 -10.18 -17.95
CA ALA A 102 27.99 -9.14 -17.70
C ALA A 102 27.35 -7.74 -17.55
N GLN A 103 26.02 -7.65 -17.45
CA GLN A 103 25.33 -6.38 -17.35
C GLN A 103 24.12 -6.48 -16.43
N GLY A 104 23.84 -5.39 -15.73
CA GLY A 104 22.65 -5.32 -14.90
C GLY A 104 22.23 -3.93 -14.51
N SER A 105 21.21 -3.88 -13.68
CA SER A 105 20.73 -2.66 -13.06
C SER A 105 20.27 -2.96 -11.65
N ARG A 106 20.65 -2.09 -10.71
CA ARG A 106 20.12 -2.07 -9.35
C ARG A 106 19.08 -0.96 -9.25
N LEU A 107 17.95 -1.26 -8.65
CA LEU A 107 16.91 -0.29 -8.33
C LEU A 107 16.87 -0.11 -6.82
N GLU A 108 16.84 1.15 -6.40
CA GLU A 108 16.65 1.53 -5.01
C GLU A 108 15.44 2.45 -4.90
N VAL A 109 14.51 2.07 -4.04
CA VAL A 109 13.30 2.83 -3.74
C VAL A 109 13.50 3.46 -2.38
N VAL A 110 13.48 4.78 -2.30
CA VAL A 110 13.67 5.55 -1.07
C VAL A 110 12.49 6.48 -0.84
N ARG A 111 12.28 6.85 0.42
CA ARG A 111 11.37 7.92 0.79
C ARG A 111 12.13 9.23 0.92
N GLU A 112 11.63 10.27 0.26
CA GLU A 112 12.13 11.64 0.39
C GLU A 112 10.97 12.56 0.77
N GLY A 113 10.80 12.82 2.07
CA GLY A 113 9.65 13.58 2.58
C GLY A 113 8.33 12.91 2.21
N ASP A 114 7.49 13.62 1.46
CA ASP A 114 6.21 13.13 0.94
C ASP A 114 6.33 12.57 -0.50
N ALA A 115 7.50 12.03 -0.87
CA ALA A 115 7.69 11.38 -2.16
C ALA A 115 8.38 10.02 -2.04
N ILE A 116 8.06 9.14 -2.99
CA ILE A 116 8.84 7.95 -3.31
C ILE A 116 9.73 8.26 -4.51
N VAL A 117 11.02 8.01 -4.36
CA VAL A 117 12.01 8.15 -5.43
C VAL A 117 12.58 6.79 -5.75
N VAL A 118 12.61 6.45 -7.02
CA VAL A 118 13.25 5.24 -7.54
C VAL A 118 14.46 5.66 -8.33
N THR A 119 15.63 5.19 -7.89
CA THR A 119 16.91 5.40 -8.56
C THR A 119 17.36 4.09 -9.19
N ARG A 120 17.84 4.16 -10.41
CA ARG A 120 18.52 3.07 -11.11
C ARG A 120 20.01 3.33 -11.09
N VAL A 121 20.78 2.30 -10.76
CA VAL A 121 22.24 2.27 -10.91
C VAL A 121 22.58 1.21 -11.94
N VAL A 122 23.35 1.57 -12.96
CA VAL A 122 23.88 0.60 -13.94
C VAL A 122 24.96 -0.24 -13.29
N LEU A 123 24.99 -1.54 -13.57
CA LEU A 123 26.01 -2.45 -13.05
C LEU A 123 26.89 -2.95 -14.20
N ASP A 124 28.20 -2.99 -13.96
CA ASP A 124 29.17 -3.60 -14.86
C ASP A 124 29.23 -5.14 -14.73
N GLU A 125 30.17 -5.76 -15.43
CA GLU A 125 30.38 -7.21 -15.43
C GLU A 125 30.71 -7.77 -14.04
N GLY A 126 31.44 -7.01 -13.22
CA GLY A 126 31.75 -7.36 -11.84
C GLY A 126 30.63 -7.04 -10.85
N GLY A 127 29.51 -6.48 -11.32
CA GLY A 127 28.43 -5.99 -10.48
C GLY A 127 28.75 -4.68 -9.75
N HIS A 128 29.80 -3.97 -10.16
CA HIS A 128 30.16 -2.68 -9.59
C HIS A 128 29.19 -1.60 -10.07
N PRO A 129 28.82 -0.65 -9.19
CA PRO A 129 27.93 0.44 -9.55
C PRO A 129 28.63 1.44 -10.47
N GLY A 130 27.98 1.75 -11.60
CA GLY A 130 28.32 2.86 -12.49
C GLY A 130 27.35 4.03 -12.32
N ASP A 131 26.88 4.57 -13.45
CA ASP A 131 25.98 5.72 -13.46
C ASP A 131 24.66 5.46 -12.73
N ALA A 132 24.21 6.48 -12.00
CA ALA A 132 22.94 6.50 -11.28
C ALA A 132 21.99 7.56 -11.87
N ASN A 133 20.73 7.20 -12.03
CA ASN A 133 19.69 8.13 -12.50
C ASN A 133 18.35 7.87 -11.80
N VAL A 134 17.61 8.93 -11.51
CA VAL A 134 16.22 8.81 -11.04
C VAL A 134 15.36 8.33 -12.22
N VAL A 135 14.61 7.25 -12.02
CA VAL A 135 13.68 6.68 -13.02
C VAL A 135 12.23 7.01 -12.72
N LEU A 136 11.90 7.24 -11.45
CA LEU A 136 10.57 7.66 -11.04
C LEU A 136 10.66 8.53 -9.79
N ARG A 137 9.85 9.59 -9.77
CA ARG A 137 9.46 10.30 -8.56
C ARG A 137 7.93 10.35 -8.52
N THR A 138 7.34 9.92 -7.42
CA THR A 138 5.88 10.00 -7.22
C THR A 138 5.55 10.53 -5.84
N ASP A 139 4.54 11.39 -5.78
CA ASP A 139 4.10 11.99 -4.53
C ASP A 139 3.22 11.03 -3.72
N LEU A 140 3.42 11.10 -2.40
CA LEU A 140 2.60 10.48 -1.37
C LEU A 140 1.63 11.53 -0.81
N PRO A 141 0.50 11.09 -0.21
CA PRO A 141 -0.30 11.99 0.60
C PRO A 141 0.57 12.59 1.72
N PRO A 142 0.38 13.87 2.07
CA PRO A 142 1.15 14.52 3.12
C PRO A 142 1.09 13.75 4.45
N GLY A 143 2.25 13.47 5.03
CA GLY A 143 2.33 12.75 6.31
C GLY A 143 1.95 11.28 6.23
N ALA A 144 1.87 10.69 5.04
CA ALA A 144 1.49 9.30 4.89
C ALA A 144 2.48 8.36 5.60
N GLU A 145 1.98 7.33 6.29
CA GLU A 145 2.81 6.22 6.74
C GLU A 145 3.06 5.26 5.58
N VAL A 146 4.32 4.88 5.36
CA VAL A 146 4.71 3.98 4.27
C VAL A 146 5.06 2.62 4.82
N THR A 147 4.34 1.60 4.37
CA THR A 147 4.64 0.19 4.66
C THR A 147 5.16 -0.51 3.40
N VAL A 148 6.08 -1.44 3.56
CA VAL A 148 6.62 -2.23 2.46
C VAL A 148 5.94 -3.59 2.44
N LEU A 149 5.34 -3.94 1.30
CA LEU A 149 4.93 -5.31 1.04
C LEU A 149 6.15 -6.07 0.50
N ALA A 150 6.87 -6.72 1.40
CA ALA A 150 7.96 -7.60 1.02
C ALA A 150 7.42 -8.76 0.16
N PRO A 151 8.19 -9.26 -0.82
CA PRO A 151 7.83 -10.48 -1.52
C PRO A 151 7.66 -11.60 -0.47
N SER A 152 6.49 -12.23 -0.46
CA SER A 152 6.32 -13.47 0.30
C SER A 152 7.15 -14.54 -0.38
N THR A 153 8.15 -15.06 0.34
CA THR A 153 8.85 -16.29 -0.05
C THR A 153 7.83 -17.42 -0.09
N ARG A 154 7.23 -17.67 -1.25
CA ARG A 154 6.71 -19.00 -1.57
C ARG A 154 7.79 -19.75 -2.34
N LEU A 155 8.71 -20.33 -1.57
CA LEU A 155 9.52 -21.48 -1.98
C LEU A 155 8.90 -22.70 -1.29
N GLY A 156 8.28 -23.60 -2.06
CA GLY A 156 7.62 -24.82 -1.59
C GLY A 156 6.39 -25.13 -2.45
N ALA A 157 6.60 -25.67 -3.65
CA ALA A 157 6.49 -27.10 -3.95
C ALA A 157 5.04 -27.50 -4.27
N GLU A 158 4.69 -27.53 -5.56
CA GLU A 158 3.58 -28.35 -6.03
C GLU A 158 4.02 -29.83 -5.98
N PRO A 159 3.16 -30.75 -5.53
CA PRO A 159 3.40 -32.19 -5.57
C PRO A 159 3.39 -32.76 -6.99
#